data_AF-A0A8H6Z301-F1
#
_entry.id   AF-A0A8H6Z301-F1
#
_cell.length_a   1.000
_cell.length_b   1.000
_cell.length_c   1.000
_cell.angle_alpha   90.00
_cell.angle_beta   90.00
_cell.angle_gamma   90.00
#
_symmetry.space_group_name_H-M   'P 1'
#
loop_
_entity.id
_entity.type
_entity.pdbx_description
1 polymer ?
#
loop_
_entity_poly.entity_id
_entity_poly.type
_entity_poly.pdbx_seq_one_letter_code
_entity_poly.pdbx_strand_id
1 'polypeptide(L)'
;MVLNAAIDGFNVQPDTIILAAKLGLLSGNDFATFNLDGLTLLTLPSHATMRPLEISNLPFNETTFSTLANANPGVDYYNTTSAGQVQRDRLADSIAINPNVTNTLKEFNFRSGASGLYLSVMGDPLTDVAPKKHIFFRRERMPIEEGWKRSAIPITSETMAPLVGDIMAASNWTPTQACEPIVLGPGIIL
;
A
#
# COMPACT_ATOMS: atom_id res chain seq x y z
N MET A 1 -10.22 7.24 16.12
CA MET A 1 -11.13 6.34 15.36
C MET A 1 -10.35 5.39 14.44
N VAL A 2 -9.52 5.88 13.52
CA VAL A 2 -8.74 5.05 12.57
C VAL A 2 -7.84 4.01 13.26
N LEU A 3 -7.06 4.43 14.27
CA LEU A 3 -6.13 3.52 14.97
C LEU A 3 -6.86 2.38 15.68
N ASN A 4 -7.97 2.66 16.36
CA ASN A 4 -8.78 1.64 17.01
C ASN A 4 -9.41 0.69 15.98
N ALA A 5 -9.94 1.22 14.87
CA ALA A 5 -10.51 0.39 13.81
C ALA A 5 -9.46 -0.57 13.20
N ALA A 6 -8.20 -0.15 13.08
CA ALA A 6 -7.11 -0.99 12.61
C ALA A 6 -6.77 -2.13 13.59
N ILE A 7 -6.77 -1.83 14.90
CA ILE A 7 -6.60 -2.83 15.95
C ILE A 7 -7.78 -3.82 15.93
N ASP A 8 -9.00 -3.32 15.98
CA ASP A 8 -10.20 -4.14 16.13
C ASP A 8 -10.46 -5.00 14.89
N GLY A 9 -10.31 -4.41 13.69
CA GLY A 9 -10.56 -5.10 12.43
C GLY A 9 -9.43 -6.04 11.99
N PHE A 10 -8.17 -5.63 12.16
CA PHE A 10 -7.03 -6.31 11.51
C PHE A 10 -5.89 -6.70 12.47
N ASN A 11 -5.97 -6.32 13.75
CA ASN A 11 -4.86 -6.44 14.71
C ASN A 11 -3.62 -5.62 14.33
N VAL A 12 -3.81 -4.56 13.54
CA VAL A 12 -2.75 -3.63 13.16
C VAL A 12 -2.56 -2.62 14.27
N GLN A 13 -1.34 -2.57 14.79
CA GLN A 13 -1.00 -1.71 15.92
C GLN A 13 -0.76 -0.27 15.48
N PRO A 14 -0.94 0.72 16.39
CA PRO A 14 -0.85 2.12 16.02
C PRO A 14 0.49 2.53 15.42
N ASP A 15 1.60 1.98 15.90
CA ASP A 15 2.94 2.29 15.42
C ASP A 15 3.09 2.03 13.90
N THR A 16 2.45 0.98 13.38
CA THR A 16 2.47 0.62 11.96
C THR A 16 1.82 1.67 11.05
N ILE A 17 0.76 2.35 11.51
CA ILE A 17 -0.08 3.22 10.66
C ILE A 17 -0.18 4.66 11.13
N ILE A 18 0.41 5.03 12.27
CA ILE A 18 0.28 6.38 12.84
C ILE A 18 0.83 7.46 11.90
N LEU A 19 1.92 7.17 11.18
CA LEU A 19 2.45 8.10 10.19
C LEU A 19 1.45 8.32 9.05
N ALA A 20 0.91 7.24 8.47
CA ALA A 20 -0.09 7.31 7.42
C ALA A 20 -1.37 8.02 7.87
N ALA A 21 -1.84 7.75 9.10
CA ALA A 21 -3.00 8.42 9.68
C ALA A 21 -2.78 9.92 9.88
N LYS A 22 -1.58 10.34 10.32
CA LYS A 22 -1.21 11.76 10.45
C LYS A 22 -1.12 12.44 9.08
N LEU A 23 -0.52 11.79 8.09
CA LEU A 23 -0.48 12.32 6.71
C LEU A 23 -1.88 12.41 6.10
N GLY A 24 -2.79 11.51 6.46
CA GLY A 24 -4.19 11.59 6.07
C GLY A 24 -4.86 12.90 6.52
N LEU A 25 -4.51 13.44 7.69
CA LEU A 25 -5.04 14.73 8.16
C LEU A 25 -4.61 15.89 7.26
N LEU A 26 -3.46 15.79 6.57
CA LEU A 26 -2.99 16.81 5.62
C LEU A 26 -3.78 16.82 4.31
N SER A 27 -4.67 15.85 4.09
CA SER A 27 -5.52 15.80 2.89
C SER A 27 -6.75 16.70 2.95
N GLY A 28 -7.09 17.23 4.13
CA GLY A 28 -8.25 18.09 4.35
C GLY A 28 -7.89 19.38 5.07
N ASN A 29 -8.92 20.20 5.33
CA ASN A 29 -8.79 21.44 6.10
C ASN A 29 -9.18 21.27 7.58
N ASP A 30 -9.54 20.06 8.00
CA ASP A 30 -9.94 19.76 9.37
C ASP A 30 -8.74 19.25 10.19
N PHE A 31 -8.67 19.65 11.46
CA PHE A 31 -7.52 19.33 12.32
C PHE A 31 -7.52 17.92 12.89
N ALA A 32 -8.68 17.25 12.93
CA ALA A 32 -8.88 16.00 13.67
C ALA A 32 -9.47 14.88 12.80
N THR A 33 -9.99 15.21 11.62
CA THR A 33 -10.65 14.27 10.72
C THR A 33 -10.19 14.48 9.28
N PHE A 34 -10.35 13.43 8.46
CA PHE A 34 -10.16 13.50 7.02
C PHE A 34 -11.24 12.66 6.35
N ASN A 35 -11.59 13.01 5.12
CA ASN A 35 -12.40 12.14 4.27
C ASN A 35 -11.46 11.14 3.57
N LEU A 36 -11.89 9.88 3.47
CA LEU A 36 -11.19 8.87 2.67
C LEU A 36 -11.02 9.31 1.21
N ASP A 37 -11.97 10.10 0.67
CA ASP A 37 -11.88 10.68 -0.67
C ASP A 37 -10.69 11.64 -0.84
N GLY A 38 -10.17 12.21 0.24
CA GLY A 38 -8.99 13.08 0.24
C GLY A 38 -7.66 12.32 0.24
N LEU A 39 -7.66 11.01 0.56
CA LEU A 39 -6.44 10.21 0.70
C LEU A 39 -5.75 9.85 -0.63
N THR A 40 -6.17 10.45 -1.74
CA THR A 40 -5.60 10.26 -3.09
C THR A 40 -4.12 10.63 -3.19
N LEU A 41 -3.57 11.23 -2.12
CA LEU A 41 -2.17 11.55 -1.92
C LEU A 41 -1.30 10.35 -1.48
N LEU A 42 -1.88 9.19 -1.14
CA LEU A 42 -1.12 8.01 -0.70
C LEU A 42 -1.15 6.90 -1.76
N THR A 43 0.03 6.38 -2.12
CA THR A 43 0.20 5.32 -3.12
C THR A 43 -0.28 3.97 -2.59
N LEU A 44 -1.30 3.39 -3.22
CA LEU A 44 -1.66 1.98 -3.03
C LEU A 44 -0.57 1.06 -3.63
N PRO A 45 -0.45 -0.21 -3.22
CA PRO A 45 0.54 -1.16 -3.75
C PRO A 45 0.51 -1.31 -5.28
N SER A 46 -0.67 -1.15 -5.89
CA SER A 46 -0.91 -1.22 -7.33
C SER A 46 -0.65 0.10 -8.08
N HIS A 47 -0.35 1.19 -7.37
CA HIS A 47 -0.14 2.53 -7.92
C HIS A 47 1.30 2.98 -7.67
N ALA A 48 2.08 3.16 -8.74
CA ALA A 48 3.46 3.65 -8.64
C ALA A 48 3.55 5.19 -8.55
N THR A 49 2.44 5.91 -8.45
CA THR A 49 2.40 7.38 -8.56
C THR A 49 1.51 8.03 -7.51
N MET A 50 2.02 9.06 -6.84
CA MET A 50 1.20 10.13 -6.28
C MET A 50 0.79 11.03 -7.44
N ARG A 51 -0.52 11.21 -7.69
CA ARG A 51 -0.98 12.31 -8.55
C ARG A 51 -1.22 13.55 -7.69
N PRO A 52 -0.68 14.73 -8.04
CA PRO A 52 -1.11 15.97 -7.44
C PRO A 52 -2.52 16.29 -7.94
N LEU A 53 -3.44 16.48 -6.98
CA LEU A 53 -4.74 17.15 -7.11
C LEU A 53 -5.82 16.49 -8.01
N GLU A 54 -7.01 16.38 -7.41
CA GLU A 54 -8.34 16.21 -8.03
C GLU A 54 -8.71 14.88 -8.70
N ILE A 55 -8.53 13.73 -8.02
CA ILE A 55 -9.32 12.54 -8.37
C ILE A 55 -9.75 11.78 -7.11
N SER A 56 -10.75 12.32 -6.41
CA SER A 56 -11.55 11.57 -5.43
C SER A 56 -12.07 10.27 -6.05
N ASN A 57 -12.01 9.16 -5.33
CA ASN A 57 -12.46 7.83 -5.81
C ASN A 57 -11.81 7.42 -7.13
N LEU A 58 -10.56 6.96 -7.11
CA LEU A 58 -10.12 6.06 -8.17
C LEU A 58 -10.83 4.73 -7.92
N PRO A 59 -11.87 4.36 -8.72
CA PRO A 59 -12.47 3.05 -8.57
C PRO A 59 -11.39 2.00 -8.77
N PHE A 60 -11.53 0.88 -8.07
CA PHE A 60 -10.70 -0.30 -8.30
C PHE A 60 -10.56 -0.56 -9.81
N ASN A 61 -9.33 -0.69 -10.29
CA ASN A 61 -9.02 -0.88 -11.71
C ASN A 61 -8.49 -2.30 -11.94
N GLU A 62 -9.33 -3.17 -12.51
CA GLU A 62 -8.97 -4.58 -12.73
C GLU A 62 -7.75 -4.73 -13.65
N THR A 63 -7.58 -3.87 -14.65
CA THR A 63 -6.40 -3.89 -15.54
C THR A 63 -5.11 -3.67 -14.75
N THR A 64 -5.10 -2.69 -13.86
CA THR A 64 -3.95 -2.38 -12.99
C THR A 64 -3.73 -3.46 -11.95
N PHE A 65 -4.83 -4.00 -11.40
CA PHE A 65 -4.78 -5.09 -10.43
C PHE A 65 -4.30 -6.40 -11.06
N SER A 66 -4.49 -6.60 -12.36
CA SER A 66 -4.12 -7.84 -13.05
C SER A 66 -2.63 -8.20 -12.92
N THR A 67 -1.73 -7.20 -12.81
CA THR A 67 -0.30 -7.43 -12.53
C THR A 67 -0.12 -8.15 -11.20
N LEU A 68 -0.82 -7.72 -10.14
CA LEU A 68 -0.81 -8.41 -8.85
C LEU A 68 -1.57 -9.73 -8.93
N ALA A 69 -2.73 -9.77 -9.58
CA ALA A 69 -3.54 -10.98 -9.70
C ALA A 69 -2.75 -12.16 -10.32
N ASN A 70 -1.92 -11.87 -11.32
CA ASN A 70 -1.09 -12.83 -12.04
C ASN A 70 0.31 -13.04 -11.44
N ALA A 71 0.65 -12.34 -10.36
CA ALA A 71 1.94 -12.46 -9.70
C ALA A 71 2.14 -13.86 -9.11
N ASN A 72 3.40 -14.29 -8.98
CA ASN A 72 3.78 -15.60 -8.44
C ASN A 72 3.09 -16.79 -9.18
N PRO A 73 3.34 -16.95 -10.49
CA PRO A 73 2.68 -17.99 -11.28
C PRO A 73 3.06 -19.40 -10.78
N GLY A 74 2.11 -20.33 -10.87
CA GLY A 74 2.32 -21.73 -10.45
C GLY A 74 2.05 -21.99 -8.96
N VAL A 75 1.78 -20.97 -8.15
CA VAL A 75 1.39 -21.11 -6.74
C VAL A 75 0.17 -20.26 -6.40
N ASP A 76 -0.49 -20.57 -5.28
CA ASP A 76 -1.76 -20.00 -4.84
C ASP A 76 -1.61 -18.92 -3.76
N TYR A 77 -0.41 -18.36 -3.60
CA TYR A 77 -0.11 -17.30 -2.64
C TYR A 77 0.74 -16.17 -3.23
N TYR A 78 0.66 -15.01 -2.60
CA TYR A 78 1.61 -13.90 -2.77
C TYR A 78 2.67 -13.99 -1.67
N ASN A 79 3.88 -13.56 -1.99
CA ASN A 79 4.98 -13.37 -1.04
C ASN A 79 5.76 -12.08 -1.31
N THR A 80 6.72 -11.76 -0.44
CA THR A 80 7.59 -10.58 -0.54
C THR A 80 8.28 -10.47 -1.90
N THR A 81 8.81 -11.58 -2.43
CA THR A 81 9.43 -11.63 -3.78
C THR A 81 8.46 -11.21 -4.87
N SER A 82 7.27 -11.82 -4.91
CA SER A 82 6.24 -11.50 -5.91
C SER A 82 5.73 -10.06 -5.77
N ALA A 83 5.63 -9.55 -4.55
CA ALA A 83 5.21 -8.18 -4.29
C ALA A 83 6.26 -7.17 -4.78
N GLY A 84 7.56 -7.44 -4.56
CA GLY A 84 8.64 -6.62 -5.09
C GLY A 84 8.66 -6.61 -6.63
N GLN A 85 8.43 -7.76 -7.27
CA GLN A 85 8.31 -7.85 -8.74
C GLN A 85 7.12 -7.05 -9.26
N VAL A 86 5.94 -7.18 -8.64
CA VAL A 86 4.76 -6.36 -8.98
C VAL A 86 5.08 -4.87 -8.87
N GLN A 87 5.76 -4.46 -7.81
CA GLN A 87 6.17 -3.07 -7.64
C GLN A 87 7.07 -2.57 -8.77
N ARG A 88 8.05 -3.36 -9.18
CA ARG A 88 8.95 -3.05 -10.29
C ARG A 88 8.19 -2.90 -11.61
N ASP A 89 7.35 -3.89 -11.93
CA ASP A 89 6.64 -3.95 -13.20
C ASP A 89 5.62 -2.81 -13.28
N ARG A 90 4.91 -2.50 -12.19
CA ARG A 90 3.99 -1.36 -12.09
C ARG A 90 4.68 0.00 -12.19
N LEU A 91 5.92 0.12 -11.68
CA LEU A 91 6.73 1.32 -11.86
C LEU A 91 7.15 1.49 -13.32
N ALA A 92 7.64 0.43 -13.97
CA ALA A 92 8.01 0.45 -15.38
C ALA A 92 6.82 0.87 -16.28
N ASP A 93 5.65 0.30 -16.04
CA ASP A 93 4.41 0.70 -16.72
C ASP A 93 4.11 2.19 -16.53
N SER A 94 4.25 2.69 -15.29
CA SER A 94 3.95 4.08 -14.96
C SER A 94 4.94 5.04 -15.61
N ILE A 95 6.24 4.68 -15.68
CA ILE A 95 7.26 5.45 -16.41
C ILE A 95 6.93 5.49 -17.91
N ALA A 96 6.44 4.40 -18.47
CA ALA A 96 6.12 4.32 -19.91
C ALA A 96 4.92 5.20 -20.31
N ILE A 97 3.92 5.35 -19.42
CA ILE A 97 2.64 6.02 -19.75
C ILE A 97 2.45 7.39 -19.10
N ASN A 98 3.20 7.72 -18.05
CA ASN A 98 3.07 8.97 -17.30
C ASN A 98 4.37 9.78 -17.35
N PRO A 99 4.44 10.86 -18.16
CA PRO A 99 5.63 11.71 -18.23
C PRO A 99 5.92 12.46 -16.91
N ASN A 100 4.95 12.55 -16.00
CA ASN A 100 5.06 13.22 -14.70
C ASN A 100 5.13 12.21 -13.53
N VAL A 101 5.70 11.02 -13.76
CA VAL A 101 5.85 9.99 -12.74
C VAL A 101 6.67 10.51 -11.55
N THR A 102 6.08 10.47 -10.35
CA THR A 102 6.79 10.75 -9.10
C THR A 102 7.21 9.43 -8.46
N ASN A 103 8.52 9.17 -8.45
CA ASN A 103 9.11 7.95 -7.90
C ASN A 103 10.40 8.28 -7.14
N THR A 104 10.23 8.60 -5.85
CA THR A 104 11.30 8.89 -4.90
C THR A 104 11.36 7.84 -3.80
N LEU A 105 12.32 7.98 -2.87
CA LEU A 105 12.48 7.04 -1.76
C LEU A 105 11.23 7.05 -0.86
N LYS A 106 10.60 8.21 -0.67
CA LYS A 106 9.31 8.34 0.03
C LYS A 106 8.21 7.51 -0.63
N GLU A 107 7.95 7.64 -1.94
CA GLU A 107 6.91 6.81 -2.59
C GLU A 107 7.26 5.33 -2.56
N PHE A 108 8.55 4.98 -2.66
CA PHE A 108 9.00 3.61 -2.57
C PHE A 108 8.75 3.00 -1.18
N ASN A 109 9.05 3.73 -0.11
CA ASN A 109 8.75 3.32 1.26
C ASN A 109 7.25 3.12 1.48
N PHE A 110 6.40 4.04 1.01
CA PHE A 110 4.94 3.88 1.13
C PHE A 110 4.41 2.68 0.34
N ARG A 111 4.86 2.48 -0.89
CA ARG A 111 4.46 1.32 -1.72
C ARG A 111 4.88 -0.01 -1.10
N SER A 112 6.09 -0.07 -0.54
CA SER A 112 6.61 -1.25 0.15
C SER A 112 5.91 -1.51 1.48
N GLY A 113 5.65 -0.46 2.27
CA GLY A 113 4.84 -0.54 3.48
C GLY A 113 3.42 -1.05 3.21
N ALA A 114 2.75 -0.51 2.20
CA ALA A 114 1.42 -0.97 1.80
C ALA A 114 1.44 -2.42 1.29
N SER A 115 2.51 -2.84 0.63
CA SER A 115 2.70 -4.23 0.19
C SER A 115 2.87 -5.19 1.37
N GLY A 116 3.73 -4.84 2.33
CA GLY A 116 3.90 -5.59 3.57
C GLY A 116 2.59 -5.65 4.37
N LEU A 117 1.78 -4.58 4.32
CA LEU A 117 0.53 -4.51 5.07
C LEU A 117 -0.51 -5.48 4.52
N TYR A 118 -0.70 -5.57 3.20
CA TYR A 118 -1.65 -6.56 2.66
C TYR A 118 -1.16 -7.99 2.89
N LEU A 119 0.16 -8.25 2.79
CA LEU A 119 0.73 -9.57 3.06
C LEU A 119 0.49 -9.98 4.52
N SER A 120 0.70 -9.05 5.46
CA SER A 120 0.48 -9.28 6.89
C SER A 120 -1.00 -9.43 7.24
N VAL A 121 -1.86 -8.57 6.70
CA VAL A 121 -3.29 -8.55 7.04
C VAL A 121 -4.03 -9.72 6.40
N MET A 122 -3.75 -10.03 5.13
CA MET A 122 -4.45 -11.10 4.39
C MET A 122 -3.78 -12.47 4.53
N GLY A 123 -2.58 -12.50 5.11
CA GLY A 123 -1.76 -13.68 5.33
C GLY A 123 -1.35 -13.79 6.80
N ASP A 124 -0.05 -13.90 7.02
CA ASP A 124 0.57 -14.00 8.34
C ASP A 124 1.81 -13.09 8.40
N PRO A 125 1.91 -12.21 9.42
CA PRO A 125 3.00 -11.24 9.54
C PRO A 125 4.39 -11.85 9.83
N LEU A 126 4.50 -13.17 10.06
CA LEU A 126 5.77 -13.86 10.31
C LEU A 126 6.20 -14.80 9.18
N THR A 127 5.31 -15.11 8.23
CA THR A 127 5.61 -16.08 7.15
C THR A 127 5.73 -15.44 5.77
N ASP A 128 5.51 -14.13 5.67
CA ASP A 128 5.64 -13.34 4.45
C ASP A 128 4.70 -13.75 3.31
N VAL A 129 3.68 -14.56 3.62
CA VAL A 129 2.82 -15.23 2.64
C VAL A 129 1.36 -14.87 2.87
N ALA A 130 0.66 -14.48 1.80
CA ALA A 130 -0.78 -14.26 1.80
C ALA A 130 -1.48 -15.11 0.72
N PRO A 131 -2.49 -15.93 1.07
CA PRO A 131 -3.24 -16.71 0.09
C PRO A 131 -3.94 -15.82 -0.95
N LYS A 132 -3.82 -16.15 -2.24
CA LYS A 132 -4.49 -15.43 -3.34
C LYS A 132 -6.02 -15.50 -3.25
N LYS A 133 -6.58 -16.49 -2.56
CA LYS A 133 -8.03 -16.54 -2.33
C LYS A 133 -8.53 -15.46 -1.35
N HIS A 134 -7.66 -14.86 -0.55
CA HIS A 134 -7.99 -13.76 0.36
C HIS A 134 -7.90 -12.38 -0.33
N ILE A 135 -8.23 -12.29 -1.63
CA ILE A 135 -8.22 -11.02 -2.37
C ILE A 135 -9.28 -10.08 -1.80
N PHE A 136 -8.81 -9.13 -1.00
CA PHE A 136 -9.60 -8.01 -0.48
C PHE A 136 -9.91 -6.98 -1.56
N PHE A 137 -8.94 -6.67 -2.42
CA PHE A 137 -8.96 -5.51 -3.33
C PHE A 137 -10.17 -5.42 -4.26
N ARG A 138 -10.71 -6.54 -4.76
CA ARG A 138 -11.84 -6.54 -5.72
C ARG A 138 -13.18 -6.19 -5.10
N ARG A 139 -13.36 -6.47 -3.80
CA ARG A 139 -14.66 -6.32 -3.11
C ARG A 139 -14.58 -5.39 -1.91
N GLU A 140 -13.37 -4.96 -1.53
CA GLU A 140 -13.08 -4.20 -0.31
C GLU A 140 -13.78 -4.79 0.92
N ARG A 141 -13.89 -6.14 0.94
CA ARG A 141 -14.56 -6.93 1.96
C ARG A 141 -13.55 -7.90 2.59
N MET A 142 -13.60 -8.01 3.91
CA MET A 142 -12.87 -9.06 4.63
C MET A 142 -13.27 -10.45 4.10
N PRO A 143 -12.33 -11.29 3.62
CA PRO A 143 -12.64 -12.56 2.97
C PRO A 143 -12.98 -13.71 3.95
N ILE A 144 -13.92 -13.44 4.87
CA ILE A 144 -14.31 -14.35 5.97
C ILE A 144 -14.86 -15.67 5.41
N GLU A 145 -15.71 -15.60 4.39
CA GLU A 145 -16.30 -16.77 3.71
C GLU A 145 -15.23 -17.63 3.03
N GLU A 146 -14.14 -17.00 2.57
CA GLU A 146 -13.00 -17.63 1.93
C GLU A 146 -11.98 -18.21 2.94
N GLY A 147 -12.26 -18.05 4.23
CA GLY A 147 -11.50 -18.60 5.35
C GLY A 147 -10.53 -17.62 6.02
N TRP A 148 -10.54 -16.35 5.62
CA TRP A 148 -9.72 -15.33 6.28
C TRP A 148 -10.19 -15.09 7.71
N LYS A 149 -9.23 -14.85 8.60
CA LYS A 149 -9.45 -14.46 9.99
C LYS A 149 -8.51 -13.32 10.33
N ARG A 150 -8.96 -12.43 11.20
CA ARG A 150 -8.11 -11.42 11.83
C ARG A 150 -6.87 -12.09 12.42
N SER A 151 -5.69 -11.51 12.17
CA SER A 151 -4.43 -12.03 12.68
C SER A 151 -4.46 -12.19 14.21
N ALA A 152 -3.99 -13.33 14.72
CA ALA A 152 -3.77 -13.53 16.15
C ALA A 152 -2.49 -12.82 16.63
N ILE A 153 -1.54 -12.59 15.72
CA ILE A 153 -0.28 -11.91 15.99
C ILE A 153 -0.46 -10.40 15.73
N PRO A 154 -0.09 -9.53 16.67
CA PRO A 154 -0.13 -8.09 16.45
C PRO A 154 0.76 -7.67 15.26
N ILE A 155 0.19 -6.92 14.32
CA ILE A 155 0.93 -6.38 13.17
C ILE A 155 1.52 -5.03 13.59
N THR A 156 2.80 -5.05 13.98
CA THR A 156 3.60 -3.91 14.44
C THR A 156 4.63 -3.48 13.40
N SER A 157 5.28 -2.35 13.62
CA SER A 157 6.41 -1.91 12.79
C SER A 157 7.56 -2.92 12.82
N GLU A 158 7.77 -3.59 13.96
CA GLU A 158 8.80 -4.62 14.14
C GLU A 158 8.52 -5.85 13.29
N THR A 159 7.29 -6.36 13.31
CA THR A 159 6.90 -7.49 12.46
C THR A 159 6.88 -7.12 10.98
N MET A 160 6.59 -5.86 10.65
CA MET A 160 6.50 -5.38 9.27
C MET A 160 7.85 -5.07 8.63
N ALA A 161 8.85 -4.64 9.41
CA ALA A 161 10.12 -4.16 8.86
C ALA A 161 10.87 -5.21 8.02
N PRO A 162 10.96 -6.50 8.42
CA PRO A 162 11.56 -7.54 7.58
C PRO A 162 10.82 -7.72 6.25
N LEU A 163 9.48 -7.81 6.26
CA LEU A 163 8.67 -7.95 5.04
C LEU A 163 8.94 -6.80 4.07
N VAL A 164 8.92 -5.56 4.60
CA VAL A 164 9.17 -4.36 3.80
C VAL A 164 10.57 -4.38 3.22
N GLY A 165 11.58 -4.77 4.00
CA GLY A 165 12.97 -4.92 3.55
C GLY A 165 13.10 -5.91 2.39
N ASP A 166 12.48 -7.07 2.50
CA ASP A 166 12.54 -8.12 1.46
C ASP A 166 11.80 -7.72 0.19
N ILE A 167 10.65 -7.04 0.31
CA ILE A 167 9.92 -6.47 -0.84
C ILE A 167 10.78 -5.44 -1.55
N MET A 168 11.42 -4.54 -0.78
CA MET A 168 12.29 -3.51 -1.34
C MET A 168 13.47 -4.15 -2.08
N ALA A 169 14.13 -5.14 -1.49
CA ALA A 169 15.22 -5.86 -2.11
C ALA A 169 14.79 -6.57 -3.41
N ALA A 170 13.63 -7.22 -3.42
CA ALA A 170 13.10 -7.93 -4.59
C ALA A 170 12.62 -7.00 -5.73
N SER A 171 12.41 -5.71 -5.44
CA SER A 171 11.91 -4.75 -6.42
C SER A 171 12.96 -4.22 -7.40
N ASN A 172 14.26 -4.38 -7.11
CA ASN A 172 15.35 -3.77 -7.88
C ASN A 172 15.12 -2.27 -8.17
N TRP A 173 14.58 -1.56 -7.19
CA TRP A 173 14.12 -0.18 -7.37
C TRP A 173 15.26 0.80 -7.66
N THR A 174 14.98 1.75 -8.55
CA THR A 174 15.81 2.93 -8.79
C THR A 174 14.93 4.19 -8.79
N PRO A 175 15.41 5.32 -8.24
CA PRO A 175 14.67 6.58 -8.28
C PRO A 175 14.62 7.15 -9.70
N THR A 176 13.52 7.81 -10.06
CA THR A 176 13.46 8.59 -11.32
C THR A 176 13.78 10.08 -11.10
N GLN A 177 13.74 10.53 -9.85
CA GLN A 177 14.07 11.90 -9.46
C GLN A 177 14.60 11.94 -8.02
N ALA A 178 15.43 12.94 -7.73
CA ALA A 178 16.08 13.09 -6.43
C ALA A 178 15.29 13.96 -5.43
N CYS A 179 14.43 14.88 -5.90
CA CYS A 179 13.62 15.74 -5.03
C CYS A 179 12.27 15.10 -4.71
N GLU A 180 11.94 15.04 -3.43
CA GLU A 180 10.66 14.54 -2.93
C GLU A 180 9.74 15.72 -2.63
N PRO A 181 8.72 16.01 -3.48
CA PRO A 181 7.77 17.05 -3.15
C PRO A 181 6.95 16.64 -1.92
N ILE A 182 6.83 17.52 -0.93
CA ILE A 182 6.02 17.26 0.28
C ILE A 182 4.73 18.07 0.18
N VAL A 183 3.60 17.36 0.15
CA VAL A 183 2.28 17.99 0.20
C VAL A 183 1.94 18.29 1.67
N LEU A 184 1.81 19.57 2.01
CA LEU A 184 1.52 20.03 3.37
C LEU A 184 0.04 20.37 3.60
N GLY A 185 -0.75 20.38 2.53
CA GLY A 185 -2.16 20.70 2.55
C GLY A 185 -2.72 20.87 1.12
N PRO A 186 -4.03 21.09 0.97
CA PRO A 186 -4.62 21.37 -0.34
C PRO A 186 -3.93 22.53 -1.05
N GLY A 187 -3.29 22.25 -2.19
CA GLY A 187 -2.57 23.25 -2.99
C GLY A 187 -1.20 23.71 -2.45
N ILE A 188 -0.69 23.11 -1.36
CA ILE A 188 0.60 23.48 -0.76
C ILE A 188 1.61 22.34 -0.96
N ILE A 189 2.65 22.60 -1.75
CA ILE A 189 3.73 21.65 -2.06
C ILE A 189 5.07 22.34 -1.80
N LEU A 190 5.94 21.70 -1.01
CA LEU A 190 7.36 22.03 -0.85
C LEU A 190 8.21 21.21 -1.82
#